data_AF-A0A8T6UFQ6-F1
#
_entry.id   AF-A0A8T6UFQ6-F1
#
_cell.length_a   1.000
_cell.length_b   1.000
_cell.length_c   1.000
_cell.angle_alpha   90.00
_cell.angle_beta   90.00
_cell.angle_gamma   90.00
#
_symmetry.space_group_name_H-M   'P 1'
#
loop_
_entity.id
_entity.type
_entity.pdbx_description
1 polymer ?
#
loop_
_entity_poly.entity_id
_entity_poly.type
_entity_poly.pdbx_seq_one_letter_code
_entity_poly.pdbx_strand_id
1 'polypeptide(L)'
;MPDIEAMHQRARALDRVLRLQSMPIGVKMLQDEGEIPDDAVRPVRDLGHHLSFCQALAWTRRRGMTIAETMDDMWCFEPVVGLGFVEPPRRFLEGHNRY
;
A
#
# COMPACT_ATOMS: atom_id res chain seq x y z
N MET A 1 1.15 19.22 -11.42
CA MET A 1 0.72 18.48 -10.21
C MET A 1 -0.78 18.21 -10.33
N PRO A 2 -1.27 17.04 -9.92
CA PRO A 2 -2.70 16.76 -9.93
C PRO A 2 -3.45 17.69 -8.96
N ASP A 3 -4.66 18.08 -9.32
CA ASP A 3 -5.57 18.87 -8.49
C ASP A 3 -6.18 17.97 -7.40
N ILE A 4 -5.63 18.08 -6.20
CA ILE A 4 -6.01 17.27 -5.04
C ILE A 4 -7.46 17.53 -4.61
N GLU A 5 -7.92 18.78 -4.72
CA GLU A 5 -9.29 19.11 -4.34
C GLU A 5 -10.29 18.46 -5.29
N ALA A 6 -10.04 18.55 -6.60
CA ALA A 6 -10.84 17.85 -7.60
C ALA A 6 -10.83 16.33 -7.41
N MET A 7 -9.68 15.74 -7.06
CA MET A 7 -9.60 14.30 -6.75
C MET A 7 -10.45 13.92 -5.54
N HIS A 8 -10.40 14.69 -4.46
CA HIS A 8 -11.24 14.46 -3.27
C HIS A 8 -12.73 14.61 -3.59
N GLN A 9 -13.12 15.59 -4.41
CA GLN A 9 -14.51 15.75 -4.85
C GLN A 9 -15.00 14.54 -5.67
N ARG A 10 -14.19 14.06 -6.62
CA ARG A 10 -14.52 12.87 -7.44
C ARG A 10 -14.61 11.60 -6.60
N ALA A 11 -13.70 11.40 -5.64
CA ALA A 11 -13.74 10.27 -4.73
C ALA A 11 -15.05 10.25 -3.92
N ARG A 12 -15.49 11.40 -3.39
CA ARG A 12 -16.79 11.53 -2.70
C ARG A 12 -17.97 11.24 -3.60
N ALA A 13 -17.92 11.65 -4.87
CA ALA A 13 -18.98 11.36 -5.84
C ALA A 13 -19.08 9.85 -6.13
N LEU A 14 -17.93 9.19 -6.37
CA LEU A 14 -17.87 7.74 -6.58
C LEU A 14 -18.37 6.97 -5.37
N ASP A 15 -17.97 7.36 -4.16
CA ASP A 15 -18.40 6.71 -2.93
C ASP A 15 -19.94 6.75 -2.76
N ARG A 16 -20.55 7.91 -3.01
CA ARG A 16 -22.02 8.07 -2.96
C ARG A 16 -22.76 7.21 -3.96
N VAL A 17 -22.22 7.04 -5.17
CA VAL A 17 -22.86 6.28 -6.25
C VAL A 17 -22.63 4.77 -6.08
N LEU A 18 -21.40 4.36 -5.80
CA LEU A 18 -21.00 2.95 -5.79
C LEU A 18 -21.36 2.25 -4.47
N ARG A 19 -21.45 2.99 -3.35
CA ARG A 19 -21.75 2.45 -2.01
C ARG A 19 -20.95 1.19 -1.68
N LEU A 20 -19.64 1.27 -1.92
CA LEU A 20 -18.74 0.14 -1.75
C LEU A 20 -18.75 -0.36 -0.30
N GLN A 21 -18.57 -1.66 -0.09
CA GLN A 21 -18.51 -2.25 1.25
C GLN A 21 -17.33 -1.71 2.10
N SER A 22 -16.38 -1.01 1.49
CA SER A 22 -15.23 -0.42 2.16
C SER A 22 -14.70 0.77 1.36
N MET A 23 -13.93 1.64 2.01
CA MET A 23 -13.34 2.80 1.37
C MET A 23 -12.35 2.40 0.25
N PRO A 24 -12.31 3.15 -0.86
CA PRO A 24 -11.23 3.02 -1.82
C PRO A 24 -9.90 3.37 -1.14
N ILE A 25 -8.83 2.72 -1.58
CA ILE A 25 -7.48 2.95 -1.07
C ILE A 25 -6.69 3.76 -2.10
N GLY A 26 -5.91 4.73 -1.62
CA GLY A 26 -4.87 5.38 -2.41
C GLY A 26 -3.55 4.64 -2.22
N VAL A 27 -2.82 4.41 -3.31
CA VAL A 27 -1.47 3.82 -3.28
C VAL A 27 -0.53 4.81 -3.95
N LYS A 28 0.56 5.17 -3.27
CA LYS A 28 1.63 6.02 -3.80
C LYS A 28 2.96 5.31 -3.57
N MET A 29 3.75 5.18 -4.63
CA MET A 29 5.15 4.78 -4.52
C MET A 29 5.98 6.00 -4.14
N LEU A 30 6.74 5.91 -3.06
CA LEU A 30 7.60 6.99 -2.55
C LEU A 30 9.03 6.81 -3.10
N GLN A 31 9.73 7.91 -3.38
CA GLN A 31 11.14 7.83 -3.80
C GLN A 31 12.09 7.76 -2.60
N ASP A 32 11.73 8.40 -1.49
CA ASP A 32 12.52 8.41 -0.27
C ASP A 32 11.65 8.30 0.99
N GLU A 33 12.27 7.90 2.11
CA GLU A 33 11.59 7.78 3.40
C GLU A 33 11.15 9.13 4.01
N GLY A 34 11.72 10.24 3.56
CA GLY A 34 11.32 11.59 3.99
C GLY A 34 9.97 12.03 3.41
N GLU A 35 9.47 11.36 2.37
CA GLU A 35 8.11 11.55 1.85
C GLU A 35 7.03 10.84 2.67
N ILE A 36 7.41 10.01 3.65
CA ILE A 36 6.46 9.27 4.49
C ILE A 36 5.71 10.28 5.38
N PRO A 37 4.37 10.30 5.35
CA PRO A 37 3.60 11.17 6.23
C PRO A 37 3.86 10.89 7.72
N ASP A 38 3.88 11.94 8.55
CA ASP A 38 4.13 11.82 9.99
C ASP A 38 3.09 10.94 10.72
N ASP A 39 1.86 10.89 10.21
CA ASP A 39 0.76 10.09 10.74
C ASP A 39 0.74 8.64 10.19
N ALA A 40 1.66 8.30 9.29
CA ALA A 40 1.74 6.96 8.73
C ALA A 40 2.34 5.96 9.72
N VAL A 41 1.65 4.83 9.90
CA VAL A 41 2.16 3.70 10.67
C VAL A 41 3.19 2.93 9.85
N ARG A 42 4.37 2.74 10.43
CA ARG A 42 5.46 1.88 9.94
C ARG A 42 5.43 0.56 10.73
N PRO A 43 5.09 -0.58 10.11
CA PRO A 43 4.89 -1.85 10.81
C PRO A 43 5.99 -2.24 11.80
N VAL A 44 7.25 -2.31 11.36
CA VAL A 44 8.32 -2.77 12.25
C VAL A 44 8.65 -1.73 13.31
N ARG A 45 8.70 -0.44 12.93
CA ARG A 45 9.00 0.67 13.85
C ARG A 45 7.95 0.83 14.94
N ASP A 46 6.67 0.81 14.58
CA ASP A 46 5.56 1.22 15.46
C ASP A 46 4.81 0.04 16.09
N LEU A 47 4.79 -1.13 15.43
CA LEU A 47 4.09 -2.33 15.90
C LEU A 47 5.04 -3.42 16.40
N GLY A 48 6.35 -3.30 16.11
CA GLY A 48 7.37 -4.27 16.49
C GLY A 48 7.35 -5.57 15.68
N HIS A 49 6.57 -5.62 14.59
CA HIS A 49 6.48 -6.78 13.71
C HIS A 49 6.11 -6.38 12.28
N HIS A 50 6.48 -7.24 11.34
CA HIS A 50 6.16 -7.07 9.92
C HIS A 50 4.67 -7.27 9.65
N LEU A 51 4.17 -6.62 8.61
CA LEU A 51 2.88 -6.95 8.02
C LEU A 51 3.10 -7.55 6.63
N SER A 52 2.23 -8.48 6.25
CA SER A 52 2.09 -8.81 4.84
C SER A 52 1.39 -7.66 4.13
N PHE A 53 1.79 -7.33 2.90
CA PHE A 53 1.17 -6.24 2.11
C PHE A 53 -0.36 -6.35 2.05
N CYS A 54 -0.90 -7.56 1.94
CA CYS A 54 -2.35 -7.78 1.97
C CYS A 54 -3.02 -7.41 3.31
N GLN A 55 -2.31 -7.55 4.44
CA GLN A 55 -2.76 -7.13 5.76
C GLN A 55 -2.73 -5.60 5.87
N ALA A 56 -1.67 -4.95 5.38
CA ALA A 56 -1.58 -3.49 5.33
C ALA A 56 -2.73 -2.89 4.51
N LEU A 57 -2.96 -3.37 3.28
CA LEU A 57 -4.11 -2.95 2.45
C LEU A 57 -5.45 -3.14 3.17
N ALA A 58 -5.61 -4.23 3.90
CA ALA A 58 -6.82 -4.53 4.63
C ALA A 58 -7.04 -3.59 5.84
N TRP A 59 -5.96 -3.19 6.52
CA TRP A 59 -6.01 -2.24 7.62
C TRP A 59 -6.33 -0.84 7.12
N THR A 60 -5.67 -0.38 6.05
CA THR A 60 -6.03 0.89 5.38
C THR A 60 -7.51 0.90 4.99
N ARG A 61 -7.96 -0.15 4.31
CA ARG A 61 -9.34 -0.28 3.83
C ARG A 61 -10.41 -0.29 4.92
N ARG A 62 -10.15 -0.97 6.05
CA ARG A 62 -11.17 -1.22 7.10
C ARG A 62 -11.04 -0.35 8.34
N ARG A 63 -9.86 0.22 8.57
CA ARG A 63 -9.56 1.03 9.76
C ARG A 63 -9.22 2.49 9.41
N GLY A 64 -9.12 2.82 8.13
CA GLY A 64 -8.74 4.17 7.68
C GLY A 64 -7.31 4.55 8.04
N MET A 65 -6.44 3.56 8.29
CA MET A 65 -5.05 3.80 8.67
C MET A 65 -4.19 4.16 7.46
N THR A 66 -3.43 5.24 7.56
CA THR A 66 -2.29 5.52 6.69
C THR A 66 -1.16 4.56 7.08
N ILE A 67 -0.74 3.69 6.17
CA ILE A 67 0.34 2.72 6.40
C ILE A 67 1.41 2.95 5.35
N ALA A 68 2.66 3.05 5.79
CA ALA A 68 3.82 3.08 4.92
C ALA A 68 4.60 1.77 5.11
N GLU A 69 4.93 1.10 4.01
CA GLU A 69 5.74 -0.11 4.02
C GLU A 69 7.02 0.14 3.22
N THR A 70 8.16 0.00 3.90
CA THR A 70 9.48 -0.16 3.25
C THR A 70 9.80 -1.64 3.06
N MET A 71 10.93 -1.96 2.43
CA MET A 71 11.36 -3.36 2.31
C MET A 71 11.50 -4.04 3.67
N ASP A 72 11.93 -3.30 4.70
CA ASP A 72 12.07 -3.82 6.06
C ASP A 72 10.73 -4.08 6.75
N ASP A 73 9.63 -3.52 6.25
CA ASP A 73 8.30 -3.69 6.86
C ASP A 73 7.53 -4.88 6.29
N MET A 74 7.88 -5.33 5.08
CA MET A 74 7.14 -6.34 4.32
C MET A 74 7.51 -7.76 4.74
N TRP A 75 6.52 -8.52 5.21
CA TRP A 75 6.70 -9.93 5.56
C TRP A 75 6.80 -10.85 4.34
N CYS A 76 6.12 -10.48 3.26
CA CYS A 76 5.87 -11.31 2.09
C CYS A 76 6.76 -10.81 0.94
N PHE A 77 7.40 -11.71 0.20
CA PHE A 77 8.32 -11.32 -0.87
C PHE A 77 7.60 -10.95 -2.17
N GLU A 78 6.41 -11.51 -2.41
CA GLU A 78 5.63 -11.22 -3.62
C GLU A 78 5.36 -9.72 -3.85
N PRO A 79 4.98 -8.88 -2.85
CA PRO A 79 4.85 -7.44 -3.05
C PRO A 79 6.19 -6.75 -3.26
N VAL A 80 7.29 -7.21 -2.65
CA VAL A 80 8.64 -6.65 -2.87
C VAL A 80 9.01 -6.76 -4.34
N VAL A 81 8.80 -7.94 -4.94
CA VAL A 81 9.03 -8.16 -6.38
C VAL A 81 7.95 -7.49 -7.24
N GLY A 82 6.68 -7.71 -6.90
CA GLY A 82 5.53 -7.29 -7.72
C GLY A 82 5.31 -5.78 -7.78
N LEU A 83 5.76 -5.04 -6.77
CA LEU A 83 5.74 -3.57 -6.77
C LEU A 83 7.06 -2.95 -7.27
N GLY A 84 8.04 -3.78 -7.64
CA GLY A 84 9.29 -3.33 -8.25
C GLY A 84 10.32 -2.76 -7.27
N PHE A 85 10.31 -3.17 -5.99
CA PHE A 85 11.39 -2.82 -5.05
C PHE A 85 12.70 -3.52 -5.40
N VAL A 86 12.63 -4.66 -6.10
CA VAL A 86 13.78 -5.42 -6.57
C VAL A 86 13.52 -5.91 -8.00
N GLU A 87 14.60 -6.21 -8.73
CA GLU A 87 14.50 -6.84 -10.04
C GLU A 87 13.86 -8.24 -9.90
N PRO A 88 12.80 -8.55 -10.66
CA PRO A 88 12.13 -9.85 -10.57
C PRO A 88 13.08 -10.98 -11.01
N PRO A 89 13.30 -12.01 -10.16
CA PRO A 89 14.01 -13.20 -10.59
C PRO A 89 13.30 -13.86 -11.79
N ARG A 90 14.05 -14.38 -12.76
CA ARG A 90 13.48 -15.05 -13.94
C ARG A 90 12.43 -16.11 -13.58
N ARG A 91 12.68 -16.90 -12.54
CA ARG A 91 11.76 -17.93 -12.04
C ARG A 91 10.41 -17.36 -11.59
N PHE A 92 10.39 -16.16 -11.02
CA PHE A 92 9.15 -15.46 -10.66
C PHE A 92 8.34 -15.09 -11.91
N LEU A 93 9.00 -14.61 -12.96
CA LEU A 93 8.38 -14.25 -14.25
C LEU A 93 7.83 -15.48 -15.00
N GLU A 94 8.41 -16.65 -14.76
CA GLU A 94 7.92 -17.94 -15.28
C GLU A 94 6.68 -18.46 -14.51
N GLY A 95 6.18 -17.68 -13.54
CA GLY A 95 4.97 -18.01 -12.77
C GLY A 95 5.23 -18.85 -11.52
N HIS A 96 6.47 -19.19 -11.22
CA HIS A 96 6.86 -19.90 -10.00
C HIS A 96 7.00 -18.90 -8.83
N ASN A 97 5.90 -18.25 -8.48
CA ASN A 97 5.82 -17.25 -7.42
C ASN A 97 5.30 -17.84 -6.09
N ARG A 98 4.79 -19.07 -6.09
CA ARG A 98 4.37 -19.82 -4.90
C ARG A 98 4.62 -21.31 -5.14
N TYR A 99 5.47 -21.90 -4.29
CA TYR A 99 5.88 -23.31 -4.29
C TYR A 99 6.58 -23.76 -5.59
#